data_AF-A0A3P7KP69-F1
#
_entry.id   AF-A0A3P7KP69-F1
#
_cell.length_a   1.000
_cell.length_b   1.000
_cell.length_c   1.000
_cell.angle_alpha   90.00
_cell.angle_beta   90.00
_cell.angle_gamma   90.00
#
_symmetry.space_group_name_H-M   'P 1'
#
loop_
_entity.id
_entity.type
_entity.pdbx_description
1 polymer ?
#
loop_
_entity_poly.entity_id
_entity_poly.type
_entity_poly.pdbx_seq_one_letter_code
_entity_poly.pdbx_strand_id
1 'polypeptide(L)'
;MDAQGQNQVLGLASALLAVILYGSCYVPVRWFEAGDGVYFQWMMCIGQFFVGVVVMAFVGWPPVFPLVMLSGAFFALGNALTITIMDGIGMAVGSLLWNTVACVVGWGVSRFGLFGSPVKAPLDDYMNIAGVIIVCVG
;
A
#
# COMPACT_ATOMS: atom_id res chain seq x y z
N MET A 1 -10.53 -22.23 16.13
CA MET A 1 -11.21 -23.31 15.39
C MET A 1 -11.88 -22.64 14.20
N ASP A 2 -11.24 -22.81 13.05
CA ASP A 2 -11.66 -22.54 11.66
C ASP A 2 -12.06 -21.12 11.24
N ALA A 3 -11.13 -20.17 11.34
CA ALA A 3 -11.22 -18.87 10.64
C ALA A 3 -10.97 -18.96 9.11
N GLN A 4 -10.94 -20.17 8.55
CA GLN A 4 -10.71 -20.45 7.13
C GLN A 4 -12.01 -20.49 6.29
N GLY A 5 -13.17 -20.32 6.95
CA GLY A 5 -14.50 -20.30 6.32
C GLY A 5 -14.99 -18.93 5.83
N GLN A 6 -14.17 -17.88 5.91
CA GLN A 6 -14.55 -16.56 5.40
C GLN A 6 -14.22 -16.48 3.91
N ASN A 7 -15.14 -16.93 3.05
CA ASN A 7 -15.15 -16.82 1.58
C ASN A 7 -13.81 -16.41 0.96
N GLN A 8 -12.81 -17.30 1.01
CA GLN A 8 -11.45 -17.01 0.54
C GLN A 8 -11.46 -16.51 -0.91
N VAL A 9 -12.43 -16.97 -1.69
CA VAL A 9 -12.72 -16.52 -3.06
C VAL A 9 -13.10 -15.04 -3.12
N LEU A 10 -13.96 -14.55 -2.22
CA LEU A 10 -14.33 -13.13 -2.16
C LEU A 10 -13.13 -12.27 -1.73
N GLY A 11 -12.31 -12.77 -0.80
CA GLY A 11 -11.08 -12.09 -0.39
C GLY A 11 -10.04 -12.01 -1.51
N LEU A 12 -9.86 -13.09 -2.28
CA LEU A 12 -8.99 -13.09 -3.46
C LEU A 12 -9.54 -12.16 -4.54
N ALA A 13 -10.85 -12.20 -4.79
CA ALA A 13 -11.48 -11.36 -5.81
C ALA A 13 -11.37 -9.87 -5.47
N SER A 14 -11.57 -9.49 -4.20
CA SER A 14 -11.42 -8.10 -3.77
C SER A 14 -9.96 -7.64 -3.79
N ALA A 15 -9.01 -8.52 -3.44
CA ALA A 15 -7.59 -8.23 -3.57
C ALA A 15 -7.17 -8.02 -5.03
N LEU A 16 -7.61 -8.88 -5.97
CA LEU A 16 -7.36 -8.71 -7.40
C LEU A 16 -7.93 -7.39 -7.93
N LEU A 17 -9.16 -7.06 -7.54
CA LEU A 17 -9.77 -5.79 -7.90
C LEU A 17 -8.96 -4.60 -7.36
N ALA A 18 -8.49 -4.68 -6.12
CA ALA A 18 -7.66 -3.65 -5.51
C ALA A 18 -6.32 -3.49 -6.24
N VAL A 19 -5.65 -4.58 -6.65
CA VAL A 19 -4.40 -4.52 -7.40
C VAL A 19 -4.60 -3.85 -8.76
N ILE A 20 -5.69 -4.17 -9.47
CA ILE A 20 -5.99 -3.57 -10.78
C ILE A 20 -6.26 -2.07 -10.62
N LEU A 21 -7.11 -1.68 -9.66
CA LEU A 21 -7.46 -0.29 -9.43
C LEU A 21 -6.24 0.51 -8.98
N TYR A 22 -5.50 0.03 -7.97
CA TYR A 22 -4.33 0.72 -7.43
C TYR A 22 -3.18 0.79 -8.45
N GLY A 23 -2.92 -0.29 -9.18
CA GLY A 23 -1.92 -0.32 -10.25
C GLY A 23 -2.25 0.62 -11.40
N SER A 24 -3.53 0.91 -11.63
CA SER A 24 -3.97 1.85 -12.66
C SER A 24 -3.98 3.32 -12.21
N CYS A 25 -3.79 3.63 -10.91
CA CYS A 25 -3.92 5.00 -10.39
C CYS A 25 -2.97 6.00 -11.07
N TYR A 26 -1.77 5.58 -11.44
CA TYR A 26 -0.77 6.44 -12.08
C TYR A 26 -0.77 6.30 -13.62
N VAL A 27 -1.63 5.48 -14.20
CA VAL A 27 -1.74 5.33 -15.65
C VAL A 27 -2.25 6.62 -16.33
N PRO A 28 -3.27 7.33 -15.83
CA PRO A 28 -3.73 8.59 -16.45
C PRO A 28 -2.68 9.71 -16.43
N VAL A 29 -1.77 9.70 -15.44
CA VAL A 29 -0.68 10.68 -15.30
C VAL A 29 0.29 10.66 -16.49
N ARG A 30 0.35 9.55 -17.23
CA ARG A 30 1.15 9.47 -18.45
C ARG A 30 0.51 10.15 -19.67
N TRP A 31 -0.80 10.39 -19.62
CA TRP A 31 -1.57 10.96 -20.74
C TRP A 31 -1.90 12.43 -20.54
N PHE A 32 -1.95 12.86 -19.29
CA PHE A 32 -2.20 14.25 -18.90
C PHE A 32 -1.03 14.69 -18.04
N GLU A 33 -0.44 15.85 -18.33
CA GLU A 33 0.55 16.47 -17.44
C GLU A 33 -0.06 16.59 -16.04
N ALA A 34 0.33 15.67 -15.15
CA ALA A 34 0.23 15.95 -13.73
C ALA A 34 1.11 17.18 -13.53
N GLY A 35 0.50 18.30 -13.15
CA GLY A 35 1.26 19.48 -12.75
C GLY A 35 2.07 19.19 -11.48
N ASP A 36 2.06 20.09 -10.51
CA ASP A 36 2.81 19.85 -9.27
C ASP A 36 2.31 18.61 -8.50
N GLY A 37 3.23 17.71 -8.13
CA GLY A 37 2.92 16.47 -7.37
C GLY A 37 2.19 16.71 -6.04
N VAL A 38 2.37 17.89 -5.43
CA VAL A 38 1.66 18.33 -4.22
C VAL A 38 0.17 18.57 -4.50
N TYR A 39 -0.15 19.21 -5.64
CA TYR A 39 -1.54 19.44 -6.04
C TYR A 39 -2.24 18.12 -6.38
N PHE A 40 -1.55 17.23 -7.10
CA PHE A 40 -2.05 15.88 -7.37
C PHE A 40 -2.36 15.13 -6.07
N GLN A 41 -1.43 15.15 -5.10
CA GLN A 41 -1.64 14.49 -3.82
C GLN A 41 -2.78 15.11 -3.00
N TRP A 42 -2.94 16.44 -3.05
CA TRP A 42 -4.04 17.10 -2.37
C TRP A 42 -5.40 16.64 -2.91
N MET A 43 -5.54 16.54 -4.23
CA MET A 43 -6.76 16.03 -4.87
C MET A 43 -7.00 14.55 -4.55
N MET A 44 -5.96 13.73 -4.53
CA MET A 44 -6.03 12.33 -4.11
C MET A 44 -6.52 12.18 -2.66
N CYS A 45 -5.98 12.99 -1.73
CA CYS A 45 -6.41 13.02 -0.34
C CYS A 45 -7.90 13.37 -0.19
N ILE A 46 -8.40 14.34 -0.97
CA ILE A 46 -9.83 14.70 -0.98
C ILE A 46 -10.68 13.50 -1.41
N GLY A 47 -10.30 12.81 -2.48
CA GLY A 47 -10.98 11.60 -2.94
C GLY A 47 -10.99 10.49 -1.87
N GLN A 48 -9.84 10.22 -1.26
CA GLN A 48 -9.73 9.24 -0.18
C GLN A 48 -10.55 9.62 1.05
N PHE A 49 -10.65 10.91 1.38
CA PHE A 49 -11.49 11.39 2.47
C PHE A 49 -12.97 11.09 2.22
N PHE A 50 -13.49 11.36 1.02
CA PHE A 50 -14.88 11.05 0.68
C PHE A 50 -15.16 9.55 0.75
N VAL A 51 -14.29 8.72 0.14
CA VAL A 51 -14.43 7.26 0.21
C VAL A 51 -14.36 6.77 1.66
N GLY A 52 -13.46 7.34 2.46
CA GLY A 52 -13.33 7.02 3.88
C GLY A 52 -14.59 7.35 4.68
N VAL A 53 -15.21 8.50 4.46
CA VAL A 53 -16.49 8.89 5.09
C VAL A 53 -17.61 7.92 4.73
N VAL A 54 -17.69 7.52 3.45
CA VAL A 54 -18.67 6.52 3.00
C VAL A 54 -18.45 5.18 3.71
N VAL A 55 -17.21 4.70 3.79
CA VAL A 55 -16.88 3.45 4.50
C VAL A 55 -17.21 3.55 6.00
N MET A 56 -16.90 4.66 6.65
CA MET A 56 -17.24 4.90 8.06
C MET A 56 -18.76 4.92 8.30
N ALA A 57 -19.55 5.39 7.34
CA ALA A 57 -21.01 5.34 7.42
C ALA A 57 -21.55 3.90 7.45
N PHE A 58 -20.88 2.95 6.79
CA PHE A 58 -21.27 1.53 6.79
C PHE A 58 -20.72 0.73 7.99
N VAL A 59 -19.51 1.05 8.47
CA VAL A 59 -18.83 0.30 9.55
C VAL A 59 -19.18 0.82 10.95
N GLY A 60 -19.77 2.01 11.04
CA GLY A 60 -19.94 2.75 12.29
C GLY A 60 -18.74 3.63 12.58
N TRP A 61 -18.87 4.60 13.49
CA TRP A 61 -17.81 5.58 13.80
C TRP A 61 -16.90 5.05 14.92
N PRO A 62 -15.72 4.47 14.62
CA PRO A 62 -14.79 4.02 15.64
C PRO A 62 -14.07 5.20 16.32
N PRO A 63 -13.54 5.01 17.54
CA PRO A 63 -12.71 6.01 18.19
C PRO A 63 -11.44 6.27 17.38
N VAL A 64 -11.06 7.54 17.26
CA VAL A 64 -9.90 7.98 16.50
C VAL A 64 -8.64 7.83 17.36
N PHE A 65 -7.70 6.98 16.93
CA PHE A 65 -6.41 6.82 17.58
C PHE A 65 -5.35 7.71 16.90
N PRO A 66 -4.73 8.67 17.60
CA PRO A 66 -3.75 9.59 17.02
C PRO A 66 -2.56 8.89 16.34
N LEU A 67 -2.14 7.74 16.87
CA LEU A 67 -1.05 6.95 16.30
C LEU A 67 -1.38 6.41 14.89
N VAL A 68 -2.65 6.11 14.64
CA VAL A 68 -3.13 5.67 13.31
C VAL A 68 -3.26 6.87 12.36
N MET A 69 -3.54 8.07 12.88
CA MET A 69 -3.55 9.28 12.05
C MET A 69 -2.15 9.62 11.52
N LEU A 70 -1.10 9.33 12.30
CA LEU A 70 0.29 9.54 11.88
C LEU A 70 0.66 8.72 10.64
N SER A 71 0.15 7.49 10.51
CA SER A 71 0.39 6.68 9.29
C SER A 71 -0.26 7.30 8.06
N GLY A 72 -1.45 7.90 8.20
CA GLY A 72 -2.09 8.68 7.14
C GLY A 72 -1.28 9.91 6.71
N ALA A 73 -0.67 10.61 7.67
CA ALA A 73 0.23 11.74 7.39
C ALA A 73 1.48 11.29 6.62
N PHE A 74 2.12 10.19 7.02
CA PHE A 74 3.26 9.62 6.30
C PHE A 74 2.87 9.10 4.92
N PHE A 75 1.67 8.52 4.77
CA PHE A 75 1.15 8.10 3.47
C PHE A 75 0.97 9.30 2.53
N ALA A 76 0.40 10.41 3.02
CA ALA A 76 0.23 11.62 2.21
C ALA A 76 1.57 12.23 1.80
N LEU A 77 2.53 12.28 2.73
CA LEU A 77 3.90 12.77 2.44
C LEU A 77 4.59 11.88 1.41
N GLY A 78 4.52 10.56 1.56
CA GLY A 78 5.09 9.61 0.63
C GLY A 78 4.56 9.79 -0.79
N ASN A 79 3.23 9.84 -0.95
CA ASN A 79 2.62 10.01 -2.28
C ASN A 79 2.91 11.38 -2.91
N ALA A 80 3.04 12.45 -2.13
CA ALA A 80 3.45 13.75 -2.67
C ALA A 80 4.85 13.70 -3.28
N LEU A 81 5.77 12.94 -2.67
CA LEU A 81 7.11 12.70 -3.19
C LEU A 81 7.13 11.68 -4.33
N THR A 82 6.16 10.77 -4.40
CA THR A 82 6.10 9.74 -5.45
C THR A 82 6.02 10.37 -6.84
N ILE A 83 5.21 11.41 -7.04
CA ILE A 83 5.09 12.06 -8.36
C ILE A 83 6.41 12.74 -8.76
N THR A 84 7.05 13.47 -7.85
CA THR A 84 8.34 14.12 -8.15
C THR A 84 9.45 13.12 -8.45
N ILE A 85 9.43 11.95 -7.81
CA ILE A 85 10.35 10.85 -8.11
C ILE A 85 10.02 10.25 -9.49
N MET A 86 8.75 9.97 -9.77
CA MET A 86 8.30 9.38 -11.03
C MET A 86 8.62 10.25 -12.25
N ASP A 87 8.59 11.58 -12.11
CA ASP A 87 9.03 12.51 -13.15
C ASP A 87 10.55 12.47 -13.38
N GLY A 88 11.33 12.16 -12.34
CA GLY A 88 12.79 12.09 -12.42
C GLY A 88 13.34 10.77 -12.98
N ILE A 89 12.87 9.63 -12.47
CA ILE A 89 13.40 8.28 -12.80
C ILE A 89 12.47 7.44 -13.69
N GLY A 90 11.28 7.97 -14.00
CA GLY A 90 10.23 7.30 -14.76
C GLY A 90 9.22 6.55 -13.89
N MET A 91 7.95 6.55 -14.33
CA MET A 91 6.82 5.95 -13.62
C MET A 91 6.97 4.45 -13.35
N ALA A 92 7.51 3.69 -14.30
CA ALA A 92 7.70 2.25 -14.16
C ALA A 92 8.73 1.92 -13.06
N VAL A 93 9.88 2.59 -13.09
CA VAL A 93 10.96 2.39 -12.10
C VAL A 93 10.52 2.86 -10.72
N GLY A 94 9.85 4.02 -10.62
CA GLY A 94 9.29 4.51 -9.36
C GLY A 94 8.27 3.56 -8.75
N SER A 95 7.39 2.97 -9.57
CA SER A 95 6.39 1.99 -9.11
C SER A 95 7.03 0.68 -8.65
N LEU A 96 8.09 0.21 -9.33
CA LEU A 96 8.83 -1.00 -8.93
C LEU A 96 9.51 -0.78 -7.57
N LEU A 97 10.26 0.31 -7.41
CA LEU A 97 10.93 0.65 -6.15
C LEU A 97 9.94 0.72 -4.98
N TRP A 98 8.78 1.35 -5.19
CA TRP A 98 7.75 1.43 -4.16
C TRP A 98 7.27 0.05 -3.69
N ASN A 99 6.94 -0.84 -4.64
CA ASN A 99 6.47 -2.18 -4.32
C ASN A 99 7.58 -3.05 -3.69
N THR A 100 8.82 -2.95 -4.17
CA THR A 100 9.97 -3.66 -3.58
C THR A 100 10.20 -3.23 -2.13
N VAL A 101 10.22 -1.93 -1.85
CA VAL A 101 10.38 -1.41 -0.47
C VAL A 101 9.20 -1.85 0.39
N ALA A 102 7.95 -1.77 -0.10
CA ALA A 102 6.77 -2.22 0.63
C ALA A 102 6.84 -3.73 0.96
N CYS A 103 7.30 -4.55 0.03
CA CYS A 103 7.49 -5.99 0.25
C CYS A 103 8.60 -6.29 1.28
N VAL A 104 9.75 -5.61 1.19
CA VAL A 104 10.86 -5.80 2.14
C VAL A 104 10.49 -5.33 3.54
N VAL A 105 9.85 -4.17 3.67
CA VAL A 105 9.38 -3.65 4.96
C VAL A 105 8.28 -4.55 5.52
N GLY A 106 7.31 -4.97 4.70
CA GLY A 106 6.25 -5.90 5.10
C GLY A 106 6.79 -7.26 5.58
N TRP A 107 7.82 -7.78 4.89
CA TRP A 107 8.56 -8.96 5.32
C TRP A 107 9.24 -8.73 6.67
N GLY A 108 9.96 -7.61 6.84
CA GLY A 108 10.66 -7.28 8.08
C GLY A 108 9.71 -7.14 9.27
N VAL A 109 8.59 -6.43 9.09
CA VAL A 109 7.56 -6.28 10.12
C VAL A 109 6.97 -7.64 10.52
N SER A 110 6.71 -8.51 9.53
CA SER A 110 6.13 -9.84 9.76
C SER A 110 7.11 -10.82 10.42
N ARG A 111 8.42 -10.73 10.10
CA ARG A 111 9.47 -11.62 10.60
C ARG A 111 9.89 -11.28 12.03
N PHE A 112 10.01 -9.99 12.34
CA PHE A 112 10.46 -9.51 13.65
C PHE A 112 9.30 -9.16 14.59
N GLY A 113 8.05 -9.21 14.13
CA GLY A 113 6.89 -8.83 14.94
C GLY A 113 6.90 -7.36 15.34
N LEU A 114 7.51 -6.50 14.50
CA LEU A 114 7.55 -5.07 14.78
C LEU A 114 6.11 -4.51 14.87
N PHE A 115 5.91 -3.55 15.77
CA PHE A 115 4.62 -2.87 15.98
C PHE A 115 3.47 -3.75 16.50
N GLY A 116 3.77 -4.84 17.21
CA GLY A 116 2.75 -5.69 17.85
C GLY A 116 2.10 -6.71 16.91
N SER A 117 2.67 -6.91 15.71
CA SER A 117 2.25 -7.97 14.79
C SER A 117 2.64 -9.35 15.33
N PRO A 118 1.74 -10.36 15.25
CA PRO A 118 2.10 -11.73 15.61
C PRO A 118 3.26 -12.21 14.74
N VAL A 119 4.31 -12.72 15.37
CA VAL A 119 5.50 -13.26 14.69
C VAL A 119 5.08 -14.45 13.85
N LYS A 120 5.15 -14.30 12.52
CA LYS A 120 4.97 -15.43 11.61
C LYS A 120 6.33 -16.07 11.38
N ALA A 121 6.67 -17.03 12.24
CA ALA A 121 7.88 -17.84 12.07
C ALA A 121 7.75 -18.64 10.75
N PRO A 122 8.69 -18.48 9.80
CA PRO A 122 8.65 -19.23 8.55
C PRO A 122 8.89 -20.73 8.80
N LEU A 123 8.23 -21.57 8.01
CA LEU A 123 8.45 -23.03 8.02
C LEU A 123 9.85 -23.39 7.48
N ASP A 124 10.36 -22.61 6.51
CA ASP A 124 11.71 -22.72 5.95
C ASP A 124 12.34 -21.32 5.80
N ASP A 125 13.38 -21.05 6.58
CA ASP A 125 14.09 -19.75 6.56
C ASP A 125 14.83 -19.52 5.22
N TYR A 126 15.29 -20.58 4.56
CA TYR A 126 16.05 -20.47 3.31
C TYR A 126 15.18 -20.00 2.13
N MET A 127 14.00 -20.59 1.97
CA MET A 127 13.06 -20.22 0.90
C MET A 127 12.50 -18.80 1.10
N ASN A 128 12.32 -18.40 2.35
CA ASN A 128 11.89 -17.05 2.71
C ASN A 128 12.93 -15.99 2.32
N ILE A 129 14.21 -16.20 2.66
CA ILE A 129 15.29 -15.27 2.30
C ILE A 129 15.51 -15.26 0.78
N ALA A 130 15.44 -16.41 0.11
CA ALA A 130 15.53 -16.49 -1.35
C ALA A 130 14.43 -15.66 -2.04
N GLY A 131 13.20 -15.70 -1.54
CA GLY A 131 12.09 -14.88 -2.03
C GLY A 131 12.37 -13.37 -1.90
N VAL A 132 12.92 -12.94 -0.76
CA VAL A 132 13.29 -11.52 -0.57
C VAL A 132 14.40 -11.09 -1.52
N ILE A 133 15.41 -11.95 -1.75
CA ILE A 133 16.49 -11.65 -2.70
C ILE A 133 15.93 -11.48 -4.12
N ILE A 134 15.02 -12.36 -4.54
CA ILE A 134 14.37 -12.26 -5.86
C ILE A 134 13.61 -10.94 -5.98
N VAL A 135 12.88 -10.52 -4.94
CA VAL A 135 12.14 -9.25 -4.91
C VAL A 135 13.07 -8.02 -4.98
N CYS A 136 14.29 -8.11 -4.44
CA CYS A 136 15.27 -7.03 -4.52
C CYS A 136 15.98 -6.96 -5.88
N VAL A 137 16.05 -8.07 -6.63
CA VAL A 137 16.76 -8.16 -7.91
C VAL A 137 15.83 -7.87 -9.11
N GLY A 138 14.57 -8.27 -9.02
CA GLY A 138 13.53 -8.05 -10.04
C GLY A 138 12.87 -6.70 -9.93
#